data_AF-A0A232EH04-F1
#
_entry.id   AF-A0A232EH04-F1
#
_cell.length_a   1.000
_cell.length_b   1.000
_cell.length_c   1.000
_cell.angle_alpha   90.00
_cell.angle_beta   90.00
_cell.angle_gamma   90.00
#
_symmetry.space_group_name_H-M   'P 1'
#
loop_
_entity.id
_entity.type
_entity.pdbx_description
1 polymer ?
#
loop_
_entity_poly.entity_id
_entity_poly.type
_entity_poly.pdbx_seq_one_letter_code
_entity_poly.pdbx_strand_id
1 'polypeptide(L)'
;MTDGITNQAYSEDENSIESEDSPSKEAKKRLSIEDRSGTIHCFRAFVSEHGRVFRFLGITILNIVIITYFVFASLYWYKNENDHSKLQWCDGYGMLVLLVGFAYFGLFYTKVLKRYFGSPITSYLLPCTRQIAGLKHRGRFCCVTQTVFCSAIFAAIIIFLILDTVESRNRLISFTGVVAILGFGWIFSKHPSKVNWRTVLWGLILQFAFGLFTIRWAVGRRIFECVSNKVATFLNFAQSGASFVFSEELVQNGVFAFSALPVIFFFSFMIQILYYWGVMQYIIHNIGWVLHVIMGTTVCESINSAANTFIGMVGFIIIFYHKDTTESPLLIKPYLSKLTTSEIHAIMCSGFATVSGTVMAAYIKFGANPAHLITASVMSAPAALCFSKLFYPETEKSVTTFKNITLEKSQDSSVIDAATKGALAGIPLLLGIIANIIAFVSAVAFLNSILFWLGTLVGFEEITFE
;
A
#
# COMPACT_ATOMS: atom_id res chain seq x y z
N MET A 1 42.58 -11.68 -40.67
CA MET A 1 42.91 -10.25 -40.57
C MET A 1 41.87 -9.63 -39.68
N THR A 2 42.19 -9.55 -38.40
CA THR A 2 41.31 -9.17 -37.30
C THR A 2 42.11 -8.19 -36.48
N ASP A 3 41.74 -6.91 -36.53
CA ASP A 3 42.31 -5.88 -35.68
C ASP A 3 41.35 -5.55 -34.55
N GLY A 4 41.84 -5.76 -33.33
CA GLY A 4 41.31 -5.18 -32.10
C GLY A 4 42.51 -4.73 -31.28
N ILE A 5 42.60 -3.43 -31.00
CA ILE A 5 43.62 -2.85 -30.13
C ILE A 5 43.01 -2.62 -28.75
N THR A 6 43.61 -3.29 -27.78
CA THR A 6 43.44 -3.18 -26.32
C THR A 6 44.23 -1.99 -25.77
N ASN A 7 43.84 -1.49 -24.59
CA ASN A 7 44.76 -0.81 -23.69
C ASN A 7 44.47 -1.19 -22.23
N GLN A 8 45.44 -1.88 -21.64
CA GLN A 8 45.63 -2.16 -20.22
C GLN A 8 46.72 -1.21 -19.72
N ALA A 9 46.54 -0.61 -18.54
CA ALA A 9 47.63 0.02 -17.80
C ALA A 9 47.34 -0.05 -16.30
N TYR A 10 48.03 -0.94 -15.59
CA TYR A 10 49.11 -0.59 -14.64
C TYR A 10 49.53 -1.83 -13.83
N SER A 11 50.77 -2.26 -14.01
CA SER A 11 51.54 -3.22 -13.21
C SER A 11 52.70 -2.46 -12.56
N GLU A 12 52.85 -2.57 -11.24
CA GLU A 12 54.03 -3.14 -10.53
C GLU A 12 55.35 -2.37 -10.67
N ASP A 13 55.88 -1.92 -9.53
CA ASP A 13 57.31 -1.66 -9.34
C ASP A 13 57.77 -2.23 -7.98
N GLU A 14 59.00 -2.74 -8.00
CA GLU A 14 59.66 -3.66 -7.08
C GLU A 14 60.23 -3.07 -5.77
N ASN A 15 60.43 -4.00 -4.83
CA ASN A 15 61.36 -4.04 -3.69
C ASN A 15 62.49 -2.99 -3.64
N SER A 16 62.66 -2.37 -2.47
CA SER A 16 63.97 -2.00 -1.91
C SER A 16 64.01 -2.26 -0.40
N ILE A 17 65.11 -2.86 0.03
CA ILE A 17 65.44 -3.23 1.42
C ILE A 17 66.15 -2.04 2.07
N GLU A 18 65.62 -1.53 3.18
CA GLU A 18 66.39 -0.84 4.20
C GLU A 18 65.89 -1.21 5.60
N SER A 19 66.84 -1.52 6.47
CA SER A 19 66.71 -2.16 7.78
C SER A 19 66.61 -1.16 8.94
N GLU A 20 66.02 -1.64 10.04
CA GLU A 20 66.07 -1.13 11.42
C GLU A 20 65.27 0.16 11.73
N ASP A 21 64.09 0.02 12.38
CA ASP A 21 64.00 0.00 13.85
C ASP A 21 62.53 -0.08 14.35
N SER A 22 62.31 -0.77 15.46
CA SER A 22 61.06 -0.93 16.26
C SER A 22 59.99 -1.98 15.85
N PRO A 23 60.26 -3.30 16.03
CA PRO A 23 59.21 -4.34 16.08
C PRO A 23 58.13 -4.08 17.17
N SER A 24 58.37 -3.15 18.09
CA SER A 24 57.45 -2.78 19.16
C SER A 24 56.24 -1.97 18.69
N LYS A 25 56.33 -1.17 17.62
CA LYS A 25 55.23 -0.31 17.13
C LYS A 25 54.20 -1.08 16.33
N GLU A 26 54.63 -1.96 15.42
CA GLU A 26 53.73 -2.81 14.65
C GLU A 26 53.08 -3.90 15.51
N ALA A 27 53.84 -4.49 16.44
CA ALA A 27 53.29 -5.40 17.45
C ALA A 27 52.28 -4.69 18.36
N LYS A 28 52.58 -3.48 18.85
CA LYS A 28 51.59 -2.66 19.59
C LYS A 28 50.35 -2.35 18.78
N LYS A 29 50.50 -2.05 17.49
CA LYS A 29 49.35 -1.76 16.60
C LYS A 29 48.48 -3.00 16.41
N ARG A 30 49.07 -4.17 16.15
CA ARG A 30 48.36 -5.46 16.05
C ARG A 30 47.69 -5.85 17.36
N LEU A 31 48.40 -5.76 18.50
CA LEU A 31 47.82 -5.96 19.83
C LEU A 31 46.68 -4.98 20.12
N SER A 32 46.79 -3.70 19.75
CA SER A 32 45.71 -2.72 19.96
C SER A 32 44.48 -3.00 19.10
N ILE A 33 44.66 -3.55 17.89
CA ILE A 33 43.56 -3.91 16.98
C ILE A 33 42.87 -5.17 17.47
N GLU A 34 43.63 -6.15 17.95
CA GLU A 34 43.14 -7.42 18.49
C GLU A 34 42.43 -7.22 19.83
N ASP A 35 42.96 -6.36 20.71
CA ASP A 35 42.33 -5.97 21.98
C ASP A 35 41.06 -5.13 21.76
N ARG A 36 41.07 -4.22 20.76
CA ARG A 36 39.86 -3.48 20.36
C ARG A 36 38.81 -4.39 19.73
N SER A 37 39.21 -5.39 18.96
CA SER A 37 38.31 -6.41 18.39
C SER A 37 37.71 -7.30 19.49
N GLY A 38 38.52 -7.74 20.46
CA GLY A 38 38.10 -8.48 21.64
C GLY A 38 37.13 -7.67 22.52
N THR A 39 37.40 -6.38 22.72
CA THR A 39 36.53 -5.47 23.45
C THR A 39 35.19 -5.26 22.73
N ILE A 40 35.19 -5.12 21.40
CA ILE A 40 33.96 -5.02 20.60
C ILE A 40 33.19 -6.34 20.64
N HIS A 41 33.86 -7.49 20.59
CA HIS A 41 33.23 -8.80 20.71
C HIS A 41 32.62 -9.02 22.10
N CYS A 42 33.33 -8.64 23.15
CA CYS A 42 32.86 -8.74 24.54
C CYS A 42 31.70 -7.77 24.80
N PHE A 43 31.76 -6.54 24.26
CA PHE A 43 30.67 -5.58 24.29
C PHE A 43 29.45 -6.08 23.52
N ARG A 44 29.63 -6.65 22.32
CA ARG A 44 28.54 -7.21 21.51
C ARG A 44 27.93 -8.45 22.17
N ALA A 45 28.73 -9.26 22.87
CA ALA A 45 28.26 -10.39 23.69
C ALA A 45 27.50 -9.93 24.95
N PHE A 46 27.98 -8.90 25.64
CA PHE A 46 27.28 -8.31 26.78
C PHE A 46 25.94 -7.67 26.36
N VAL A 47 25.91 -6.98 25.22
CA VAL A 47 24.70 -6.39 24.63
C VAL A 47 23.72 -7.44 24.13
N SER A 48 24.18 -8.59 23.63
CA SER A 48 23.28 -9.68 23.23
C SER A 48 22.67 -10.38 24.45
N GLU A 49 23.44 -10.55 25.52
CA GLU A 49 23.00 -11.16 26.78
C GLU A 49 21.96 -10.28 27.53
N HIS A 50 22.16 -8.95 27.52
CA HIS A 50 21.24 -7.98 28.13
C HIS A 50 20.32 -7.28 27.11
N GLY A 51 20.16 -7.82 25.90
CA GLY A 51 19.49 -7.14 24.79
C GLY A 51 18.03 -6.75 25.07
N ARG A 52 17.35 -7.46 25.98
CA ARG A 52 15.99 -7.12 26.44
C ARG A 52 15.98 -5.86 27.29
N VAL A 53 16.98 -5.67 28.15
CA VAL A 53 17.15 -4.49 29.02
C VAL A 53 17.59 -3.29 28.19
N PHE A 54 18.55 -3.45 27.29
CA PHE A 54 18.98 -2.38 26.37
C PHE A 54 17.86 -1.92 25.45
N ARG A 55 17.06 -2.84 24.91
CA ARG A 55 15.87 -2.48 24.10
C ARG A 55 14.83 -1.75 24.94
N PHE A 56 14.62 -2.14 26.19
CA PHE A 56 13.71 -1.44 27.10
C PHE A 56 14.21 -0.04 27.43
N LEU A 57 15.49 0.10 27.81
CA LEU A 57 16.14 1.37 28.10
C LEU A 57 16.07 2.32 26.89
N GLY A 58 16.38 1.82 25.70
CA GLY A 58 16.31 2.60 24.46
C GLY A 58 14.90 3.10 24.14
N ILE A 59 13.88 2.25 24.32
CA ILE A 59 12.47 2.66 24.15
C ILE A 59 12.09 3.70 25.20
N THR A 60 12.50 3.55 26.46
CA THR A 60 12.20 4.51 27.53
C THR A 60 12.84 5.87 27.25
N ILE A 61 14.11 5.89 26.84
CA ILE A 61 14.81 7.13 26.47
C ILE A 61 14.10 7.81 25.29
N LEU A 62 13.73 7.05 24.25
CA LEU A 62 13.00 7.57 23.11
C LEU A 62 11.65 8.20 23.52
N ASN A 63 10.90 7.56 24.43
CA ASN A 63 9.64 8.12 24.93
C ASN A 63 9.87 9.41 25.73
N ILE A 64 10.90 9.46 26.57
CA ILE A 64 11.26 10.69 27.32
C ILE A 64 11.57 11.83 26.35
N VAL A 65 12.35 11.57 25.30
CA VAL A 65 12.67 12.57 24.27
C VAL A 65 11.40 13.04 23.55
N ILE A 66 10.52 12.13 23.15
CA ILE A 66 9.26 12.47 22.49
C ILE A 66 8.37 13.34 23.40
N ILE A 67 8.23 12.98 24.67
CA ILE A 67 7.40 13.74 25.63
C ILE A 67 8.01 15.11 25.88
N THR A 68 9.33 15.19 26.08
CA THR A 68 10.04 16.45 26.31
C THR A 68 9.87 17.39 25.12
N TYR A 69 10.05 16.87 23.91
CA TYR A 69 9.83 17.63 22.68
C TYR A 69 8.36 18.07 22.55
N PHE A 70 7.41 17.18 22.84
CA PHE A 70 5.99 17.51 22.80
C PHE A 70 5.64 18.65 23.77
N VAL A 71 6.10 18.57 25.02
CA VAL A 71 5.89 19.64 26.02
C VAL A 71 6.51 20.95 25.57
N PHE A 72 7.75 20.92 25.05
CA PHE A 72 8.40 22.13 24.56
C PHE A 72 7.65 22.74 23.36
N ALA A 73 7.19 21.92 22.41
CA ALA A 73 6.40 22.35 21.28
C ALA A 73 5.03 22.91 21.70
N SER A 74 4.39 22.32 22.71
CA SER A 74 3.14 22.83 23.30
C SER A 74 3.34 24.20 23.94
N LEU A 75 4.43 24.39 24.69
CA LEU A 75 4.75 25.67 25.32
C LEU A 75 5.10 26.74 24.27
N TYR A 76 5.83 26.38 23.23
CA TYR A 76 6.16 27.28 22.12
C TYR A 76 4.89 27.74 21.38
N TRP A 77 4.00 26.79 21.03
CA TRP A 77 2.75 27.10 20.35
C TRP A 77 1.84 27.99 21.21
N TYR A 78 1.69 27.68 22.50
CA TYR A 78 0.90 28.49 23.43
C TYR A 78 1.43 29.92 23.59
N LYS A 79 2.75 30.11 23.54
CA LYS A 79 3.40 31.42 23.71
C LYS A 79 3.37 32.28 22.44
N ASN A 80 3.46 31.66 21.26
CA ASN A 80 3.71 32.37 20.01
C ASN A 80 2.45 32.60 19.16
N GLU A 81 1.38 31.85 19.40
CA GLU A 81 0.14 31.92 18.62
C GLU A 81 -0.92 32.75 19.35
N ASN A 82 -1.35 33.88 18.78
CA ASN A 82 -2.32 34.79 19.40
C ASN A 82 -3.79 34.37 19.20
N ASP A 83 -4.08 33.47 18.24
CA ASP A 83 -5.44 32.96 17.95
C ASP A 83 -5.52 31.45 18.25
N HIS A 84 -5.76 31.11 19.52
CA HIS A 84 -5.90 29.72 19.98
C HIS A 84 -7.14 28.99 19.42
N SER A 85 -8.04 29.70 18.71
CA SER A 85 -9.30 29.14 18.24
C SER A 85 -9.18 28.36 16.92
N LYS A 86 -8.10 28.57 16.15
CA LYS A 86 -7.86 27.92 14.86
C LYS A 86 -6.71 26.92 14.93
N LEU A 87 -6.88 25.84 15.69
CA LEU A 87 -5.96 24.72 15.61
C LEU A 87 -6.00 24.11 14.20
N GLN A 88 -4.95 24.31 13.40
CA GLN A 88 -4.79 23.63 12.12
C GLN A 88 -4.44 22.17 12.37
N TRP A 89 -5.41 21.26 12.19
CA TRP A 89 -5.23 19.84 12.47
C TRP A 89 -4.31 19.12 11.47
N CYS A 90 -4.18 19.65 10.25
CA CYS A 90 -3.39 19.03 9.19
C CYS A 90 -1.91 19.44 9.18
N ASP A 91 -1.59 20.62 9.71
CA ASP A 91 -0.27 21.22 9.63
C ASP A 91 0.22 21.71 10.99
N GLY A 92 1.54 21.87 11.13
CA GLY A 92 2.16 22.41 12.34
C GLY A 92 1.85 21.62 13.62
N TYR A 93 1.47 22.35 14.67
CA TYR A 93 1.27 21.80 16.02
C TYR A 93 0.08 20.82 16.12
N GLY A 94 -1.02 21.07 15.39
CA GLY A 94 -2.18 20.17 15.43
C GLY A 94 -1.86 18.77 14.88
N MET A 95 -1.02 18.69 13.84
CA MET A 95 -0.52 17.41 13.33
C MET A 95 0.36 16.68 14.36
N LEU A 96 1.21 17.41 15.09
CA LEU A 96 2.04 16.84 16.16
C LEU A 96 1.17 16.22 17.26
N VAL A 97 0.12 16.93 17.70
CA VAL A 97 -0.85 16.43 18.69
C VAL A 97 -1.54 15.17 18.20
N LEU A 98 -1.96 15.13 16.94
CA LEU A 98 -2.58 13.92 16.35
C LEU A 98 -1.60 12.75 16.30
N LEU A 99 -0.37 12.95 15.82
CA LEU A 99 0.63 11.89 15.71
C LEU A 99 1.01 11.30 17.07
N VAL A 100 1.29 12.16 18.05
CA VAL A 100 1.58 11.75 19.43
C VAL A 100 0.36 11.05 20.03
N GLY A 101 -0.84 11.62 19.87
CA GLY A 101 -2.09 11.02 20.33
C GLY A 101 -2.32 9.62 19.78
N PHE A 102 -2.20 9.42 18.46
CA PHE A 102 -2.35 8.11 17.83
C PHE A 102 -1.25 7.13 18.22
N ALA A 103 0.00 7.58 18.32
CA ALA A 103 1.12 6.73 18.73
C ALA A 103 0.92 6.21 20.17
N TYR A 104 0.62 7.10 21.12
CA TYR A 104 0.37 6.71 22.51
C TYR A 104 -0.93 5.94 22.67
N PHE A 105 -1.98 6.26 21.90
CA PHE A 105 -3.20 5.46 21.87
C PHE A 105 -2.94 4.04 21.36
N GLY A 106 -2.15 3.88 20.29
CA GLY A 106 -1.75 2.57 19.77
C GLY A 106 -0.90 1.78 20.76
N LEU A 107 0.04 2.44 21.45
CA LEU A 107 0.83 1.84 22.52
C LEU A 107 -0.05 1.43 23.72
N PHE A 108 -0.98 2.29 24.13
CA PHE A 108 -1.94 2.00 25.20
C PHE A 108 -2.84 0.82 24.83
N TYR A 109 -3.36 0.80 23.60
CA TYR A 109 -4.17 -0.29 23.09
C TYR A 109 -3.41 -1.62 23.10
N THR A 110 -2.17 -1.64 22.60
CA THR A 110 -1.38 -2.88 22.48
C THR A 110 -0.81 -3.37 23.82
N LYS A 111 -0.37 -2.46 24.70
CA LYS A 111 0.31 -2.81 25.96
C LYS A 111 -0.64 -2.95 27.14
N VAL A 112 -1.68 -2.13 27.20
CA VAL A 112 -2.62 -2.10 28.33
C VAL A 112 -3.92 -2.77 27.93
N LEU A 113 -4.64 -2.26 26.92
CA LEU A 113 -5.98 -2.74 26.60
C LEU A 113 -5.97 -4.21 26.14
N LYS A 114 -5.09 -4.59 25.22
CA LYS A 114 -4.96 -5.97 24.75
C LYS A 114 -4.43 -6.92 25.83
N ARG A 115 -3.61 -6.45 26.76
CA ARG A 115 -2.99 -7.30 27.80
C ARG A 115 -3.90 -7.50 29.02
N TYR A 116 -4.52 -6.43 29.49
CA TYR A 116 -5.39 -6.43 30.66
C TYR A 116 -6.82 -6.81 30.30
N PHE A 117 -7.33 -6.23 29.22
CA PHE A 117 -8.68 -6.47 28.76
C PHE A 117 -8.78 -7.55 27.69
N GLY A 118 -7.70 -7.97 27.02
CA GLY A 118 -7.79 -8.99 25.98
C GLY A 118 -8.33 -10.32 26.49
N SER A 119 -7.89 -10.80 27.67
CA SER A 119 -8.42 -12.03 28.27
C SER A 119 -9.87 -11.90 28.74
N PRO A 120 -10.27 -10.88 29.54
CA PRO A 120 -11.65 -10.72 29.96
C PRO A 120 -12.58 -10.29 28.82
N ILE A 121 -12.21 -9.41 27.88
CA ILE A 121 -13.01 -9.08 26.68
C ILE A 121 -13.21 -10.32 25.84
N THR A 122 -12.16 -11.10 25.56
CA THR A 122 -12.33 -12.36 24.81
C THR A 122 -13.17 -13.35 25.62
N SER A 123 -13.07 -13.39 26.95
CA SER A 123 -13.85 -14.25 27.85
C SER A 123 -15.30 -13.79 28.03
N TYR A 124 -15.61 -12.50 27.93
CA TYR A 124 -16.96 -11.90 28.06
C TYR A 124 -17.67 -11.84 26.72
N LEU A 125 -16.92 -11.59 25.64
CA LEU A 125 -17.39 -11.82 24.28
C LEU A 125 -17.44 -13.31 23.96
N LEU A 126 -16.72 -14.23 24.63
CA LEU A 126 -16.81 -15.66 24.35
C LEU A 126 -18.23 -16.24 24.53
N PRO A 127 -18.99 -15.93 25.59
CA PRO A 127 -20.38 -16.38 25.72
C PRO A 127 -21.29 -15.67 24.72
N CYS A 128 -21.07 -14.39 24.41
CA CYS A 128 -21.85 -13.67 23.40
C CYS A 128 -21.54 -14.18 21.97
N THR A 129 -20.27 -14.42 21.63
CA THR A 129 -19.84 -15.06 20.38
C THR A 129 -20.15 -16.54 20.34
N ARG A 130 -20.19 -17.27 21.47
CA ARG A 130 -20.71 -18.66 21.53
C ARG A 130 -22.23 -18.71 21.45
N GLN A 131 -22.95 -17.70 21.94
CA GLN A 131 -24.40 -17.59 21.73
C GLN A 131 -24.69 -17.21 20.28
N ILE A 132 -23.94 -16.27 19.69
CA ILE A 132 -24.02 -15.92 18.27
C ILE A 132 -23.54 -17.10 17.40
N ALA A 133 -22.51 -17.85 17.80
CA ALA A 133 -22.03 -19.05 17.09
C ALA A 133 -22.93 -20.28 17.32
N GLY A 134 -23.61 -20.37 18.47
CA GLY A 134 -24.65 -21.36 18.75
C GLY A 134 -25.93 -21.05 17.98
N LEU A 135 -26.26 -19.76 17.80
CA LEU A 135 -27.26 -19.27 16.87
C LEU A 135 -26.84 -19.45 15.40
N LYS A 136 -25.53 -19.43 15.11
CA LYS A 136 -24.96 -19.78 13.79
C LYS A 136 -25.04 -21.29 13.52
N HIS A 137 -24.98 -22.12 14.56
CA HIS A 137 -25.23 -23.57 14.48
C HIS A 137 -26.73 -23.89 14.33
N ARG A 138 -27.61 -22.96 14.72
CA ARG A 138 -29.03 -22.94 14.35
C ARG A 138 -29.17 -22.19 13.01
N GLY A 139 -28.51 -22.71 11.97
CA GLY A 139 -28.11 -22.01 10.73
C GLY A 139 -29.16 -21.22 9.95
N ARG A 140 -30.44 -21.33 10.31
CA ARG A 140 -31.52 -20.53 9.71
C ARG A 140 -31.72 -19.18 10.44
N PHE A 141 -31.50 -19.07 11.75
CA PHE A 141 -31.83 -17.86 12.52
C PHE A 141 -30.80 -16.75 12.36
N CYS A 142 -29.50 -17.05 12.48
CA CYS A 142 -28.41 -16.07 12.31
C CYS A 142 -28.31 -15.55 10.87
N CYS A 143 -28.56 -16.41 9.88
CA CYS A 143 -28.57 -16.03 8.48
C CYS A 143 -29.73 -15.06 8.19
N VAL A 144 -30.91 -15.33 8.76
CA VAL A 144 -32.08 -14.45 8.62
C VAL A 144 -31.86 -13.10 9.30
N THR A 145 -31.42 -13.04 10.56
CA THR A 145 -31.16 -11.74 11.22
C THR A 145 -30.07 -10.92 10.52
N GLN A 146 -29.00 -11.57 10.04
CA GLN A 146 -27.94 -10.86 9.31
C GLN A 146 -28.44 -10.37 7.95
N THR A 147 -29.23 -11.18 7.24
CA THR A 147 -29.84 -10.80 5.96
C THR A 147 -30.83 -9.66 6.14
N VAL A 148 -31.67 -9.72 7.19
CA VAL A 148 -32.61 -8.65 7.54
C VAL A 148 -31.87 -7.35 7.85
N PHE A 149 -30.82 -7.39 8.66
CA PHE A 149 -30.01 -6.20 8.97
C PHE A 149 -29.34 -5.59 7.73
N CYS A 150 -28.73 -6.44 6.88
CA CYS A 150 -28.12 -5.97 5.63
C CYS A 150 -29.16 -5.42 4.67
N SER A 151 -30.33 -6.06 4.56
CA SER A 151 -31.44 -5.59 3.73
C SER A 151 -32.02 -4.27 4.23
N ALA A 152 -32.07 -4.06 5.55
CA ALA A 152 -32.51 -2.80 6.15
C ALA A 152 -31.51 -1.67 5.89
N ILE A 153 -30.20 -1.92 6.01
CA ILE A 153 -29.15 -0.94 5.65
C ILE A 153 -29.22 -0.62 4.16
N PHE A 154 -29.36 -1.64 3.31
CA PHE A 154 -29.46 -1.46 1.87
C PHE A 154 -30.71 -0.67 1.50
N ALA A 155 -31.86 -0.97 2.11
CA ALA A 155 -33.09 -0.21 1.94
C ALA A 155 -32.93 1.24 2.41
N ALA A 156 -32.27 1.49 3.55
CA ALA A 156 -31.98 2.83 4.03
C ALA A 156 -31.08 3.61 3.06
N ILE A 157 -30.08 2.95 2.47
CA ILE A 157 -29.22 3.53 1.43
C ILE A 157 -30.03 3.84 0.18
N ILE A 158 -30.91 2.93 -0.28
CA ILE A 158 -31.78 3.19 -1.44
C ILE A 158 -32.73 4.36 -1.15
N ILE A 159 -33.35 4.41 0.03
CA ILE A 159 -34.23 5.52 0.43
C ILE A 159 -33.45 6.82 0.45
N PHE A 160 -32.25 6.84 1.06
CA PHE A 160 -31.37 8.00 1.06
C PHE A 160 -31.00 8.42 -0.36
N LEU A 161 -30.66 7.47 -1.23
CA LEU A 161 -30.33 7.73 -2.63
C LEU A 161 -31.53 8.30 -3.38
N ILE A 162 -32.73 7.75 -3.20
CA ILE A 162 -33.96 8.28 -3.83
C ILE A 162 -34.15 9.73 -3.40
N LEU A 163 -34.12 10.03 -2.09
CA LEU A 163 -34.29 11.38 -1.55
C LEU A 163 -33.22 12.35 -2.07
N ASP A 164 -31.95 11.96 -2.10
CA ASP A 164 -30.84 12.80 -2.57
C ASP A 164 -30.81 12.96 -4.10
N THR A 165 -31.47 12.05 -4.83
CA THR A 165 -31.48 12.01 -6.31
C THR A 165 -32.70 12.72 -6.93
N VAL A 166 -33.81 12.89 -6.18
CA VAL A 166 -35.06 13.47 -6.72
C VAL A 166 -34.81 14.81 -7.44
N GLU A 167 -33.90 15.63 -6.93
CA GLU A 167 -33.64 16.97 -7.49
C GLU A 167 -32.64 16.98 -8.66
N SER A 168 -31.92 15.88 -8.95
CA SER A 168 -30.85 15.90 -9.96
C SER A 168 -30.82 14.67 -10.89
N ARG A 169 -31.16 14.90 -12.16
CA ARG A 169 -31.18 13.88 -13.21
C ARG A 169 -29.83 13.15 -13.38
N ASN A 170 -28.72 13.86 -13.22
CA ASN A 170 -27.38 13.28 -13.39
C ASN A 170 -27.06 12.21 -12.34
N ARG A 171 -27.51 12.38 -11.09
CA ARG A 171 -27.29 11.38 -10.02
C ARG A 171 -28.08 10.09 -10.27
N LEU A 172 -29.26 10.21 -10.88
CA LEU A 172 -30.07 9.05 -11.26
C LEU A 172 -29.38 8.22 -12.34
N ILE A 173 -28.73 8.89 -13.30
CA ILE A 173 -27.92 8.22 -14.34
C ILE A 173 -26.76 7.45 -13.69
N SER A 174 -26.04 8.05 -12.73
CA SER A 174 -24.97 7.37 -12.01
C SER A 174 -25.46 6.14 -11.24
N PHE A 175 -26.59 6.25 -10.54
CA PHE A 175 -27.20 5.12 -9.82
C PHE A 175 -27.60 3.99 -10.77
N THR A 176 -28.28 4.33 -11.86
CA THR A 176 -28.67 3.38 -12.90
C THR A 176 -27.44 2.72 -13.55
N GLY A 177 -26.36 3.48 -13.72
CA GLY A 177 -25.07 2.97 -14.21
C GLY A 177 -24.49 1.88 -13.31
N VAL A 178 -24.51 2.05 -11.99
CA VAL A 178 -24.06 1.00 -11.05
C VAL A 178 -24.92 -0.26 -11.18
N VAL A 179 -26.24 -0.10 -11.25
CA VAL A 179 -27.16 -1.23 -11.46
C VAL A 179 -26.90 -1.93 -12.80
N ALA A 180 -26.65 -1.17 -13.86
CA ALA A 180 -26.32 -1.72 -15.18
C ALA A 180 -25.00 -2.50 -15.17
N ILE A 181 -23.94 -1.97 -14.54
CA ILE A 181 -22.63 -2.65 -14.42
C ILE A 181 -22.79 -3.98 -13.66
N LEU A 182 -23.54 -3.99 -12.55
CA LEU A 182 -23.83 -5.22 -11.81
C LEU A 182 -24.70 -6.17 -12.64
N GLY A 183 -25.68 -5.65 -13.40
CA GLY A 183 -26.50 -6.42 -14.32
C GLY A 183 -25.67 -7.13 -15.38
N PHE A 184 -24.75 -6.42 -16.03
CA PHE A 184 -23.80 -7.03 -16.97
C PHE A 184 -22.90 -8.06 -16.29
N GLY A 185 -22.38 -7.75 -15.10
CA GLY A 185 -21.58 -8.69 -14.32
C GLY A 185 -22.33 -9.98 -13.99
N TRP A 186 -23.63 -9.90 -13.72
CA TRP A 186 -24.49 -11.06 -13.45
C TRP A 186 -24.85 -11.85 -14.72
N ILE A 187 -25.19 -11.16 -15.81
CA ILE A 187 -25.55 -11.78 -17.11
C ILE A 187 -24.37 -12.59 -17.66
N PHE A 188 -23.16 -12.03 -17.60
CA PHE A 188 -21.94 -12.67 -18.08
C PHE A 188 -21.25 -13.53 -17.00
N SER A 189 -21.89 -13.74 -15.85
CA SER A 189 -21.34 -14.55 -14.77
C SER A 189 -21.19 -16.01 -15.19
N LYS A 190 -20.10 -16.66 -14.77
CA LYS A 190 -19.87 -18.09 -15.08
C LYS A 190 -20.92 -19.01 -14.43
N HIS A 191 -21.38 -18.64 -13.23
CA HIS A 191 -22.34 -19.42 -12.45
C HIS A 191 -23.34 -18.50 -11.72
N PRO A 192 -24.29 -17.87 -12.43
CA PRO A 192 -25.17 -16.84 -11.86
C PRO A 192 -26.07 -17.34 -10.72
N SER A 193 -26.35 -18.65 -10.67
CA SER A 193 -27.13 -19.28 -9.60
C SER A 193 -26.35 -19.51 -8.30
N LYS A 194 -25.02 -19.46 -8.33
CA LYS A 194 -24.13 -19.67 -7.17
C LYS A 194 -23.57 -18.37 -6.59
N VAL A 195 -24.05 -17.22 -7.06
CA VAL A 195 -23.59 -15.90 -6.57
C VAL A 195 -23.93 -15.73 -5.09
N ASN A 196 -22.91 -15.50 -4.28
CA ASN A 196 -23.09 -15.16 -2.88
C ASN A 196 -23.42 -13.66 -2.72
N TRP A 197 -24.71 -13.34 -2.74
CA TRP A 197 -25.21 -11.97 -2.64
C TRP A 197 -24.79 -11.24 -1.37
N ARG A 198 -24.44 -11.96 -0.30
CA ARG A 198 -23.88 -11.33 0.90
C ARG A 198 -22.59 -10.56 0.57
N THR A 199 -21.67 -11.19 -0.16
CA THR A 199 -20.37 -10.59 -0.50
C THR A 199 -20.54 -9.40 -1.42
N VAL A 200 -21.41 -9.53 -2.43
CA VAL A 200 -21.72 -8.46 -3.40
C VAL A 200 -22.36 -7.26 -2.70
N LEU A 201 -23.39 -7.47 -1.88
CA LEU A 201 -24.07 -6.38 -1.18
C LEU A 201 -23.17 -5.69 -0.15
N TRP A 202 -22.36 -6.44 0.62
CA TRP A 202 -21.41 -5.82 1.55
C TRP A 202 -20.32 -5.03 0.84
N GLY A 203 -19.83 -5.51 -0.31
CA GLY A 203 -18.86 -4.75 -1.09
C GLY A 203 -19.42 -3.41 -1.58
N LEU A 204 -20.66 -3.41 -2.09
CA LEU A 204 -21.37 -2.18 -2.48
C LEU A 204 -21.61 -1.24 -1.30
N ILE A 205 -22.07 -1.77 -0.16
CA ILE A 205 -22.31 -0.98 1.05
C ILE A 205 -21.00 -0.37 1.54
N LEU A 206 -19.91 -1.13 1.57
CA LEU A 206 -18.60 -0.64 2.00
C LEU A 206 -18.10 0.47 1.08
N GLN A 207 -18.14 0.27 -0.24
CA GLN A 207 -17.73 1.28 -1.21
C GLN A 207 -18.58 2.55 -1.07
N PHE A 208 -19.91 2.41 -0.95
CA PHE A 208 -20.82 3.53 -0.79
C PHE A 208 -20.59 4.27 0.53
N ALA A 209 -20.42 3.55 1.64
CA ALA A 209 -20.13 4.11 2.95
C ALA A 209 -18.79 4.86 2.97
N PHE A 210 -17.75 4.30 2.35
CA PHE A 210 -16.48 4.98 2.17
C PHE A 210 -16.65 6.26 1.34
N GLY A 211 -17.34 6.21 0.20
CA GLY A 211 -17.60 7.39 -0.61
C GLY A 211 -18.38 8.48 0.14
N LEU A 212 -19.38 8.10 0.95
CA LEU A 212 -20.14 9.04 1.77
C LEU A 212 -19.25 9.67 2.86
N PHE A 213 -18.38 8.87 3.48
CA PHE A 213 -17.42 9.34 4.47
C PHE A 213 -16.37 10.29 3.87
N THR A 214 -15.75 9.92 2.74
CA THR A 214 -14.61 10.64 2.17
C THR A 214 -15.02 11.81 1.29
N ILE A 215 -16.17 11.76 0.62
CA ILE A 215 -16.59 12.78 -0.37
C ILE A 215 -17.76 13.63 0.16
N ARG A 216 -18.78 13.04 0.80
CA ARG A 216 -19.97 13.81 1.21
C ARG A 216 -19.74 14.50 2.56
N TRP A 217 -19.30 13.75 3.57
CA TRP A 217 -19.13 14.25 4.93
C TRP A 217 -18.00 15.28 5.01
N ALA A 218 -18.30 16.47 5.54
CA ALA A 218 -17.35 17.59 5.54
C ALA A 218 -16.07 17.27 6.34
N VAL A 219 -16.20 16.64 7.51
CA VAL A 219 -15.05 16.26 8.34
C VAL A 219 -14.22 15.17 7.65
N GLY A 220 -14.86 14.14 7.09
CA GLY A 220 -14.16 13.07 6.38
C GLY A 220 -13.42 13.56 5.13
N ARG A 221 -14.01 14.50 4.36
CA ARG A 221 -13.31 15.21 3.27
C ARG A 221 -12.04 15.91 3.75
N ARG A 222 -12.12 16.67 4.84
CA ARG A 222 -10.95 17.38 5.39
C ARG A 222 -9.86 16.43 5.86
N ILE A 223 -10.23 15.30 6.46
CA ILE A 223 -9.29 14.25 6.86
C ILE A 223 -8.57 13.68 5.63
N PHE A 224 -9.31 13.29 4.58
CA PHE A 224 -8.73 12.70 3.38
C PHE A 224 -7.93 13.71 2.57
N GLU A 225 -8.39 14.95 2.43
CA GLU A 225 -7.64 16.04 1.83
C GLU A 225 -6.29 16.24 2.56
N CYS A 226 -6.31 16.21 3.89
CA CYS A 226 -5.09 16.27 4.68
C CYS A 226 -4.13 15.10 4.39
N VAL A 227 -4.61 13.86 4.54
CA VAL A 227 -3.80 12.65 4.30
C VAL A 227 -3.23 12.66 2.88
N SER A 228 -4.05 13.01 1.89
CA SER A 228 -3.63 13.03 0.50
C SER A 228 -2.62 14.11 0.18
N ASN A 229 -2.73 15.29 0.80
CA ASN A 229 -1.71 16.32 0.68
C ASN A 229 -0.38 15.87 1.28
N LYS A 230 -0.38 15.17 2.42
CA LYS A 230 0.85 14.59 3.00
C LYS A 230 1.46 13.52 2.11
N VAL A 231 0.65 12.67 1.51
CA VAL A 231 1.14 11.68 0.53
C VAL A 231 1.74 12.39 -0.69
N ALA A 232 1.09 13.44 -1.20
CA ALA A 232 1.65 14.25 -2.28
C ALA A 232 2.99 14.90 -1.90
N THR A 233 3.11 15.48 -0.70
CA THR A 233 4.38 16.02 -0.18
C THR A 233 5.44 14.93 -0.06
N PHE A 234 5.09 13.76 0.46
CA PHE A 234 6.00 12.62 0.58
C PHE A 234 6.54 12.19 -0.78
N LEU A 235 5.67 12.04 -1.78
CA LEU A 235 6.06 11.70 -3.15
C LEU A 235 6.93 12.80 -3.78
N ASN A 236 6.75 14.05 -3.37
CA ASN A 236 7.52 15.17 -3.89
C ASN A 236 8.99 15.16 -3.43
N PHE A 237 9.35 14.46 -2.36
CA PHE A 237 10.76 14.30 -1.95
C PHE A 237 11.61 13.56 -3.01
N ALA A 238 10.97 12.76 -3.86
CA ALA A 238 11.65 12.11 -4.97
C ALA A 238 12.23 13.13 -5.98
N GLN A 239 11.68 14.35 -6.06
CA GLN A 239 12.19 15.39 -6.95
C GLN A 239 13.62 15.79 -6.59
N SER A 240 13.99 15.83 -5.32
CA SER A 240 15.37 16.14 -4.91
C SER A 240 16.36 15.09 -5.43
N GLY A 241 15.98 13.81 -5.41
CA GLY A 241 16.78 12.73 -5.99
C GLY A 241 16.84 12.81 -7.53
N ALA A 242 15.71 13.12 -8.16
CA ALA A 242 15.64 13.28 -9.62
C ALA A 242 16.52 14.45 -10.11
N SER A 243 16.42 15.63 -9.47
CA SER A 243 17.20 16.81 -9.85
C SER A 243 18.70 16.60 -9.66
N PHE A 244 19.10 15.81 -8.66
CA PHE A 244 20.50 15.46 -8.46
C PHE A 244 21.05 14.56 -9.58
N VAL A 245 20.27 13.56 -10.03
CA VAL A 245 20.72 12.59 -11.05
C VAL A 245 20.60 13.14 -12.47
N PHE A 246 19.49 13.83 -12.78
CA PHE A 246 19.14 14.22 -14.14
C PHE A 246 19.29 15.72 -14.42
N SER A 247 19.81 16.51 -13.46
CA SER A 247 19.81 17.98 -13.43
C SER A 247 18.43 18.61 -13.12
N GLU A 248 18.49 19.80 -12.52
CA GLU A 248 17.28 20.54 -12.11
C GLU A 248 16.45 21.03 -13.30
N GLU A 249 17.10 21.40 -14.41
CA GLU A 249 16.44 21.92 -15.61
C GLU A 249 15.46 20.90 -16.21
N LEU A 250 15.88 19.64 -16.39
CA LEU A 250 15.01 18.59 -16.95
C LEU A 250 13.81 18.29 -16.05
N VAL A 251 13.98 18.36 -14.74
CA VAL A 251 12.92 18.09 -13.76
C VAL A 251 11.93 19.25 -13.69
N GLN A 252 12.41 20.50 -13.69
CA GLN A 252 11.59 21.72 -13.65
C GLN A 252 10.80 21.92 -14.95
N ASN A 253 11.38 21.56 -16.11
CA ASN A 253 10.69 21.57 -17.40
C ASN A 253 9.54 20.57 -17.50
N GLY A 254 9.34 19.73 -16.47
CA GLY A 254 8.20 18.82 -16.40
C GLY A 254 8.28 17.66 -17.38
N VAL A 255 9.48 17.32 -17.86
CA VAL A 255 9.66 16.18 -18.78
C VAL A 255 9.22 14.91 -18.06
N PHE A 256 8.21 14.24 -18.58
CA PHE A 256 7.54 13.11 -17.92
C PHE A 256 8.53 12.05 -17.40
N ALA A 257 9.48 11.65 -18.25
CA ALA A 257 10.45 10.61 -17.92
C ALA A 257 11.40 10.98 -16.78
N PHE A 258 11.71 12.26 -16.61
CA PHE A 258 12.68 12.74 -15.61
C PHE A 258 12.02 13.35 -14.37
N SER A 259 10.75 13.76 -14.45
CA SER A 259 10.04 14.40 -13.33
C SER A 259 9.08 13.44 -12.62
N ALA A 260 8.28 12.68 -13.37
CA ALA A 260 7.22 11.84 -12.80
C ALA A 260 7.72 10.43 -12.46
N LEU A 261 8.53 9.85 -13.33
CA LEU A 261 8.93 8.45 -13.21
C LEU A 261 9.95 8.15 -12.08
N PRO A 262 10.90 9.04 -11.72
CA PRO A 262 11.83 8.76 -10.61
C PRO A 262 11.14 8.61 -9.24
N VAL A 263 9.88 9.06 -9.11
CA VAL A 263 9.09 8.83 -7.90
C VAL A 263 8.89 7.35 -7.61
N ILE A 264 8.90 6.50 -8.64
CA ILE A 264 8.82 5.04 -8.51
C ILE A 264 9.98 4.52 -7.67
N PHE A 265 11.21 4.97 -7.92
CA PHE A 265 12.39 4.53 -7.18
C PHE A 265 12.30 4.88 -5.69
N PHE A 266 11.92 6.13 -5.39
CA PHE A 266 11.78 6.58 -4.01
C PHE A 266 10.65 5.85 -3.28
N PHE A 267 9.52 5.64 -3.95
CA PHE A 267 8.38 4.93 -3.35
C PHE A 267 8.71 3.46 -3.08
N SER A 268 9.29 2.73 -4.04
CA SER A 268 9.70 1.34 -3.83
C SER A 268 10.79 1.20 -2.77
N PHE A 269 11.75 2.13 -2.72
CA PHE A 269 12.75 2.22 -1.64
C PHE A 269 12.09 2.34 -0.26
N MET A 270 11.10 3.21 -0.12
CA MET A 270 10.37 3.41 1.14
C MET A 270 9.48 2.22 1.51
N ILE A 271 8.71 1.69 0.56
CA ILE A 271 7.83 0.53 0.80
C ILE A 271 8.64 -0.68 1.26
N GLN A 272 9.80 -0.94 0.67
CA GLN A 272 10.64 -2.06 1.08
C GLN A 272 11.21 -1.89 2.51
N ILE A 273 11.50 -0.66 2.95
CA ILE A 273 11.83 -0.38 4.37
C ILE A 273 10.63 -0.68 5.28
N LEU A 274 9.42 -0.28 4.88
CA LEU A 274 8.20 -0.54 5.65
C LEU A 274 7.90 -2.05 5.75
N TYR A 275 8.22 -2.81 4.70
CA TYR A 275 8.16 -4.27 4.68
C TYR A 275 9.21 -4.92 5.59
N TYR A 276 10.43 -4.38 5.61
CA TYR A 276 11.48 -4.85 6.50
C TYR A 276 11.10 -4.69 7.97
N TRP A 277 10.49 -3.56 8.33
CA TRP A 277 10.01 -3.32 9.69
C TRP A 277 8.72 -4.06 10.06
N GLY A 278 8.04 -4.72 9.14
CA GLY A 278 6.79 -5.41 9.42
C GLY A 278 5.55 -4.50 9.45
N VAL A 279 5.71 -3.20 9.16
CA VAL A 279 4.63 -2.20 9.24
C VAL A 279 3.61 -2.44 8.14
N MET A 280 4.08 -2.72 6.93
CA MET A 280 3.19 -2.95 5.79
C MET A 280 2.35 -4.22 5.97
N GLN A 281 2.97 -5.30 6.46
CA GLN A 281 2.29 -6.55 6.79
C GLN A 281 1.23 -6.34 7.87
N TYR A 282 1.51 -5.51 8.88
CA TYR A 282 0.53 -5.17 9.92
C TYR A 282 -0.68 -4.42 9.34
N ILE A 283 -0.46 -3.41 8.50
CA ILE A 283 -1.53 -2.63 7.86
C ILE A 283 -2.39 -3.53 6.97
N ILE A 284 -1.77 -4.27 6.06
CA ILE A 284 -2.46 -5.13 5.09
C ILE A 284 -3.23 -6.24 5.83
N HIS A 285 -2.63 -6.87 6.84
CA HIS A 285 -3.29 -7.91 7.62
C HIS A 285 -4.55 -7.38 8.31
N ASN A 286 -4.50 -6.17 8.86
CA ASN A 286 -5.66 -5.57 9.54
C ASN A 286 -6.77 -5.21 8.56
N ILE A 287 -6.44 -4.57 7.43
CA ILE A 287 -7.43 -4.22 6.40
C ILE A 287 -8.02 -5.49 5.78
N GLY A 288 -7.18 -6.47 5.44
CA GLY A 288 -7.61 -7.76 4.92
C GLY A 288 -8.50 -8.54 5.89
N TRP A 289 -8.21 -8.48 7.20
CA TRP A 289 -9.08 -9.06 8.22
C TRP A 289 -10.44 -8.36 8.29
N VAL A 290 -10.47 -7.02 8.24
CA VAL A 290 -11.73 -6.26 8.20
C VAL A 290 -12.57 -6.65 6.99
N LEU A 291 -11.97 -6.69 5.80
CA LEU A 291 -12.65 -7.10 4.57
C LEU A 291 -13.16 -8.55 4.67
N HIS A 292 -12.33 -9.48 5.14
CA HIS A 292 -12.70 -10.88 5.34
C HIS A 292 -13.92 -11.04 6.27
N VAL A 293 -13.92 -10.35 7.42
CA VAL A 293 -15.00 -10.45 8.42
C VAL A 293 -16.31 -9.89 7.87
N ILE A 294 -16.26 -8.75 7.18
CA ILE A 294 -17.45 -8.06 6.68
C ILE A 294 -18.02 -8.80 5.46
N MET A 295 -17.18 -9.04 4.44
CA MET A 295 -17.59 -9.59 3.15
C MET A 295 -17.74 -11.12 3.15
N GLY A 296 -17.12 -11.81 4.12
CA GLY A 296 -17.14 -13.28 4.20
C GLY A 296 -16.34 -13.98 3.09
N THR A 297 -15.49 -13.24 2.40
CA THR A 297 -14.50 -13.70 1.41
C THR A 297 -13.40 -14.52 2.07
N THR A 298 -12.56 -15.21 1.32
CA THR A 298 -11.43 -15.94 1.90
C THR A 298 -10.33 -14.97 2.36
N VAL A 299 -9.45 -15.45 3.24
CA VAL A 299 -8.44 -14.58 3.85
C VAL A 299 -7.39 -14.16 2.82
N CYS A 300 -6.99 -15.08 1.93
CA CYS A 300 -5.99 -14.81 0.91
C CYS A 300 -6.45 -13.72 -0.08
N GLU A 301 -7.68 -13.81 -0.59
CA GLU A 301 -8.20 -12.80 -1.52
C GLU A 301 -8.44 -11.45 -0.84
N SER A 302 -8.85 -11.44 0.43
CA SER A 302 -9.08 -10.21 1.20
C SER A 302 -7.77 -9.49 1.55
N ILE A 303 -6.74 -10.24 1.98
CA ILE A 303 -5.39 -9.72 2.22
C ILE A 303 -4.77 -9.20 0.92
N ASN A 304 -4.90 -9.96 -0.17
CA ASN A 304 -4.40 -9.52 -1.47
C ASN A 304 -5.11 -8.26 -1.96
N SER A 305 -6.43 -8.18 -1.80
CA SER A 305 -7.18 -6.99 -2.21
C SER A 305 -6.79 -5.76 -1.40
N ALA A 306 -6.60 -5.92 -0.08
CA ALA A 306 -6.06 -4.88 0.79
C ALA A 306 -4.63 -4.45 0.41
N ALA A 307 -3.77 -5.40 0.02
CA ALA A 307 -2.40 -5.13 -0.41
C ALA A 307 -2.38 -4.31 -1.71
N ASN A 308 -3.21 -4.69 -2.67
CA ASN A 308 -3.30 -4.07 -3.98
C ASN A 308 -3.72 -2.60 -3.92
N THR A 309 -4.49 -2.17 -2.91
CA THR A 309 -4.81 -0.75 -2.69
C THR A 309 -3.57 0.15 -2.55
N PHE A 310 -2.46 -0.38 -2.01
CA PHE A 310 -1.24 0.41 -1.79
C PHE A 310 -0.18 0.13 -2.84
N ILE A 311 -0.06 -1.13 -3.25
CA ILE A 311 1.08 -1.61 -4.03
C ILE A 311 0.73 -1.76 -5.51
N GLY A 312 -0.56 -1.93 -5.83
CA GLY A 312 -1.06 -2.11 -7.18
C GLY A 312 -0.63 -3.43 -7.85
N MET A 313 -0.98 -3.55 -9.13
CA MET A 313 -0.84 -4.79 -9.90
C MET A 313 0.57 -5.07 -10.41
N VAL A 314 1.45 -4.08 -10.48
CA VAL A 314 2.73 -4.20 -11.20
C VAL A 314 3.58 -5.36 -10.65
N GLY A 315 3.56 -5.59 -9.34
CA GLY A 315 4.25 -6.73 -8.74
C GLY A 315 3.70 -8.10 -9.17
N PHE A 316 2.51 -8.19 -9.78
CA PHE A 316 1.87 -9.43 -10.21
C PHE A 316 2.36 -9.91 -11.59
N ILE A 317 2.53 -9.01 -12.56
CA ILE A 317 2.98 -9.38 -13.92
C ILE A 317 4.43 -9.86 -13.93
N ILE A 318 5.28 -9.26 -13.07
CA ILE A 318 6.72 -9.58 -13.08
C ILE A 318 7.00 -10.97 -12.46
N ILE A 319 6.06 -11.57 -11.72
CA ILE A 319 6.22 -12.93 -11.14
C ILE A 319 6.38 -14.00 -12.22
N PHE A 320 5.80 -13.78 -13.40
CA PHE A 320 5.92 -14.73 -14.50
C PHE A 320 7.30 -14.68 -15.18
N TYR A 321 8.10 -13.62 -14.97
CA TYR A 321 9.38 -13.42 -15.65
C TYR A 321 10.59 -13.30 -14.72
N HIS A 322 10.43 -12.83 -13.48
CA HIS A 322 11.52 -12.69 -12.52
C HIS A 322 11.07 -13.18 -11.13
N LYS A 323 11.76 -14.21 -10.64
CA LYS A 323 11.51 -14.85 -9.33
C LYS A 323 11.69 -13.88 -8.15
N ASP A 324 12.37 -12.76 -8.38
CA ASP A 324 12.95 -11.88 -7.35
C ASP A 324 12.31 -10.49 -7.26
N THR A 325 11.35 -10.14 -8.11
CA THR A 325 10.66 -8.83 -8.02
C THR A 325 9.43 -8.94 -7.11
N THR A 326 9.67 -8.55 -5.87
CA THR A 326 8.77 -8.58 -4.73
C THR A 326 7.99 -7.29 -4.62
N GLU A 327 6.67 -7.27 -4.84
CA GLU A 327 5.85 -6.20 -4.23
C GLU A 327 4.44 -6.65 -3.78
N SER A 328 3.60 -7.34 -4.57
CA SER A 328 2.18 -7.56 -4.15
C SER A 328 1.80 -8.96 -3.65
N PRO A 329 2.17 -10.09 -4.30
CA PRO A 329 1.73 -11.41 -3.83
C PRO A 329 2.77 -12.14 -2.99
N LEU A 330 3.85 -11.50 -2.52
CA LEU A 330 4.76 -12.13 -1.55
C LEU A 330 3.98 -12.64 -0.32
N LEU A 331 2.94 -11.90 0.08
CA LEU A 331 2.08 -12.24 1.21
C LEU A 331 1.32 -13.57 1.04
N ILE A 332 0.99 -13.95 -0.20
CA ILE A 332 0.18 -15.13 -0.51
C ILE A 332 0.85 -16.13 -1.46
N LYS A 333 2.10 -15.88 -1.87
CA LYS A 333 2.89 -16.72 -2.79
C LYS A 333 2.88 -18.21 -2.42
N PRO A 334 3.08 -18.63 -1.15
CA PRO A 334 3.04 -20.05 -0.80
C PRO A 334 1.63 -20.67 -0.87
N TYR A 335 0.60 -19.84 -0.98
CA TYR A 335 -0.80 -20.28 -1.03
C TYR A 335 -1.37 -20.27 -2.45
N LEU A 336 -0.75 -19.59 -3.42
CA LEU A 336 -1.26 -19.47 -4.80
C LEU A 336 -1.59 -20.81 -5.45
N SER A 337 -0.76 -21.84 -5.23
CA SER A 337 -0.99 -23.20 -5.77
C SER A 337 -2.15 -23.95 -5.12
N LYS A 338 -2.69 -23.43 -4.01
CA LYS A 338 -3.77 -24.03 -3.21
C LYS A 338 -5.07 -23.23 -3.31
N LEU A 339 -5.09 -22.15 -4.08
CA LEU A 339 -6.25 -21.30 -4.27
C LEU A 339 -7.20 -21.88 -5.31
N THR A 340 -8.50 -21.63 -5.12
CA THR A 340 -9.53 -21.97 -6.09
C THR A 340 -9.47 -21.01 -7.29
N THR A 341 -10.13 -21.37 -8.38
CA THR A 341 -10.22 -20.51 -9.57
C THR A 341 -10.90 -19.16 -9.29
N SER A 342 -11.90 -19.14 -8.40
CA SER A 342 -12.58 -17.90 -7.98
C SER A 342 -11.69 -17.01 -7.12
N GLU A 343 -10.88 -17.58 -6.23
CA GLU A 343 -9.88 -16.84 -5.46
C GLU A 343 -8.80 -16.21 -6.36
N ILE A 344 -8.31 -16.96 -7.36
CA ILE A 344 -7.36 -16.44 -8.35
C ILE A 344 -7.99 -15.31 -9.16
N HIS A 345 -9.23 -15.48 -9.61
CA HIS A 345 -9.97 -14.43 -10.30
C HIS A 345 -10.14 -13.16 -9.44
N ALA A 346 -10.40 -13.30 -8.14
CA ALA A 346 -10.47 -12.17 -7.20
C ALA A 346 -9.12 -11.45 -7.04
N ILE A 347 -8.02 -12.20 -6.98
CA ILE A 347 -6.67 -11.64 -6.93
C ILE A 347 -6.37 -10.83 -8.19
N MET A 348 -6.66 -11.38 -9.37
CA MET A 348 -6.44 -10.71 -10.65
C MET A 348 -7.33 -9.48 -10.82
N CYS A 349 -8.64 -9.62 -10.57
CA CYS A 349 -9.60 -8.53 -10.65
C CYS A 349 -9.23 -7.37 -9.71
N SER A 350 -8.79 -7.68 -8.48
CA SER A 350 -8.31 -6.64 -7.56
C SER A 350 -7.03 -5.97 -8.02
N GLY A 351 -6.17 -6.66 -8.75
CA GLY A 351 -5.01 -6.03 -9.39
C GLY A 351 -5.48 -4.99 -10.41
N PHE A 352 -6.31 -5.39 -11.36
CA PHE A 352 -6.80 -4.51 -12.44
C PHE A 352 -7.68 -3.35 -11.94
N ALA A 353 -8.40 -3.53 -10.85
CA ALA A 353 -9.30 -2.51 -10.29
C ALA A 353 -8.58 -1.41 -9.49
N THR A 354 -7.29 -1.61 -9.14
CA THR A 354 -6.53 -0.71 -8.28
C THR A 354 -5.38 -0.06 -9.03
N VAL A 355 -4.92 1.07 -8.50
CA VAL A 355 -3.76 1.81 -9.00
C VAL A 355 -2.64 1.74 -7.96
N SER A 356 -1.41 1.50 -8.41
CA SER A 356 -0.24 1.49 -7.51
C SER A 356 0.05 2.89 -6.96
N GLY A 357 0.49 2.98 -5.70
CA GLY A 357 0.94 4.24 -5.12
C GLY A 357 2.10 4.89 -5.88
N THR A 358 2.91 4.09 -6.58
CA THR A 358 4.02 4.57 -7.43
C THR A 358 3.55 5.47 -8.58
N VAL A 359 2.56 5.02 -9.35
CA VAL A 359 2.00 5.75 -10.51
C VAL A 359 1.04 6.85 -10.09
N MET A 360 0.51 6.79 -8.86
CA MET A 360 -0.32 7.85 -8.30
C MET A 360 0.41 9.21 -8.31
N ALA A 361 1.71 9.21 -8.03
CA ALA A 361 2.52 10.42 -8.09
C ALA A 361 2.53 11.07 -9.47
N ALA A 362 2.65 10.25 -10.52
CA ALA A 362 2.61 10.71 -11.89
C ALA A 362 1.27 11.35 -12.24
N TYR A 363 0.15 10.72 -11.83
CA TYR A 363 -1.18 11.30 -12.02
C TYR A 363 -1.37 12.63 -11.28
N ILE A 364 -0.85 12.76 -10.06
CA ILE A 364 -0.88 14.02 -9.32
C ILE A 364 -0.12 15.11 -10.09
N LYS A 365 1.03 14.78 -10.69
CA LYS A 365 1.80 15.72 -11.52
C LYS A 365 1.06 16.11 -12.80
N PHE A 366 0.21 15.24 -13.34
CA PHE A 366 -0.69 15.59 -14.46
C PHE A 366 -1.91 16.45 -14.03
N GLY A 367 -2.02 16.82 -12.76
CA GLY A 367 -3.09 17.67 -12.23
C GLY A 367 -4.26 16.90 -11.64
N ALA A 368 -4.17 15.57 -11.48
CA ALA A 368 -5.19 14.81 -10.79
C ALA A 368 -5.20 15.12 -9.28
N ASN A 369 -6.39 15.25 -8.70
CA ASN A 369 -6.55 15.56 -7.28
C ASN A 369 -6.08 14.37 -6.41
N PRO A 370 -5.08 14.55 -5.52
CA PRO A 370 -4.59 13.50 -4.61
C PRO A 370 -5.69 12.89 -3.71
N ALA A 371 -6.67 13.70 -3.29
CA ALA A 371 -7.78 13.25 -2.46
C ALA A 371 -8.64 12.22 -3.18
N HIS A 372 -8.90 12.44 -4.47
CA HIS A 372 -9.72 11.54 -5.29
C HIS A 372 -8.98 10.25 -5.62
N LEU A 373 -7.67 10.33 -5.92
CA LEU A 373 -6.86 9.15 -6.24
C LEU A 373 -6.75 8.19 -5.04
N ILE A 374 -6.44 8.71 -3.85
CA ILE A 374 -6.33 7.88 -2.64
C ILE A 374 -7.70 7.30 -2.26
N THR A 375 -8.75 8.11 -2.33
CA THR A 375 -10.11 7.65 -2.08
C THR A 375 -10.51 6.53 -3.04
N ALA A 376 -10.22 6.68 -4.34
CA ALA A 376 -10.49 5.67 -5.35
C ALA A 376 -9.72 4.37 -5.05
N SER A 377 -8.42 4.44 -4.76
CA SER A 377 -7.60 3.24 -4.45
C SER A 377 -8.13 2.45 -3.25
N VAL A 378 -8.61 3.12 -2.19
CA VAL A 378 -9.19 2.44 -1.01
C VAL A 378 -10.56 1.86 -1.33
N MET A 379 -11.39 2.58 -2.09
CA MET A 379 -12.72 2.12 -2.52
C MET A 379 -12.65 0.93 -3.49
N SER A 380 -11.57 0.81 -4.26
CA SER A 380 -11.37 -0.28 -5.22
C SER A 380 -11.20 -1.65 -4.58
N ALA A 381 -10.71 -1.77 -3.35
CA ALA A 381 -10.56 -3.07 -2.68
C ALA A 381 -11.91 -3.81 -2.49
N PRO A 382 -12.91 -3.25 -1.77
CA PRO A 382 -14.22 -3.88 -1.66
C PRO A 382 -14.96 -3.96 -3.01
N ALA A 383 -14.77 -2.99 -3.89
CA ALA A 383 -15.39 -3.00 -5.23
C ALA A 383 -14.89 -4.16 -6.10
N ALA A 384 -13.59 -4.44 -6.06
CA ALA A 384 -13.00 -5.56 -6.80
C ALA A 384 -13.51 -6.90 -6.31
N LEU A 385 -13.58 -7.10 -4.98
CA LEU A 385 -14.12 -8.33 -4.40
C LEU A 385 -15.61 -8.48 -4.73
N CYS A 386 -16.37 -7.38 -4.70
CA CYS A 386 -17.78 -7.35 -5.10
C CYS A 386 -17.97 -7.83 -6.55
N PHE A 387 -17.29 -7.17 -7.49
CA PHE A 387 -17.47 -7.47 -8.91
C PHE A 387 -16.88 -8.85 -9.27
N SER A 388 -15.73 -9.21 -8.70
CA SER A 388 -15.12 -10.52 -8.94
C SER A 388 -16.02 -11.67 -8.48
N LYS A 389 -16.60 -11.60 -7.27
CA LYS A 389 -17.48 -12.66 -6.76
C LYS A 389 -18.87 -12.66 -7.40
N LEU A 390 -19.26 -11.57 -8.06
CA LEU A 390 -20.44 -11.53 -8.91
C LEU A 390 -20.19 -12.25 -10.25
N PHE A 391 -19.07 -11.91 -10.90
CA PHE A 391 -18.72 -12.43 -12.23
C PHE A 391 -18.22 -13.88 -12.20
N TYR A 392 -17.42 -14.24 -11.20
CA TYR A 392 -16.89 -15.58 -11.00
C TYR A 392 -17.05 -16.02 -9.54
N PRO A 393 -18.26 -16.49 -9.16
CA PRO A 393 -18.57 -16.84 -7.77
C PRO A 393 -17.83 -18.10 -7.31
N GLU A 394 -17.66 -18.20 -5.99
CA GLU A 394 -16.99 -19.33 -5.36
C GLU A 394 -17.84 -20.60 -5.44
N THR A 395 -17.29 -21.66 -6.01
CA THR A 395 -17.97 -22.96 -6.14
C THR A 395 -17.31 -24.07 -5.33
N GLU A 396 -16.04 -23.89 -4.96
CA GLU A 396 -15.21 -24.84 -4.26
C GLU A 396 -15.00 -24.43 -2.79
N LYS A 397 -14.56 -25.37 -1.94
CA LYS A 397 -14.21 -25.07 -0.56
C LYS A 397 -12.75 -24.63 -0.49
N SER A 398 -12.52 -23.39 -0.04
CA SER A 398 -11.17 -22.87 0.16
C SER A 398 -10.40 -23.66 1.22
N VAL A 399 -9.15 -24.01 0.93
CA VAL A 399 -8.25 -24.73 1.85
C VAL A 399 -7.61 -23.78 2.87
N THR A 400 -7.60 -22.47 2.59
CA THR A 400 -6.92 -21.45 3.39
C THR A 400 -7.84 -20.89 4.48
N THR A 401 -7.40 -20.96 5.74
CA THR A 401 -8.09 -20.36 6.90
C THR A 401 -7.13 -19.42 7.62
N PHE A 402 -7.65 -18.39 8.30
CA PHE A 402 -6.87 -17.35 8.99
C PHE A 402 -5.78 -17.88 9.94
N LYS A 403 -5.95 -19.07 10.52
CA LYS A 403 -4.96 -19.71 11.40
C LYS A 403 -3.74 -20.29 10.68
N ASN A 404 -3.86 -20.56 9.38
CA ASN A 404 -2.82 -21.22 8.56
C ASN A 404 -2.02 -20.23 7.69
N ILE A 405 -2.33 -18.94 7.72
CA ILE A 405 -1.67 -17.93 6.89
C ILE A 405 -0.61 -17.21 7.71
N THR A 406 0.65 -17.50 7.41
CA THR A 406 1.80 -16.75 7.93
C THR A 406 2.31 -15.85 6.81
N LEU A 407 2.21 -14.54 7.00
CA LEU A 407 2.80 -13.58 6.07
C LEU A 407 4.33 -13.73 6.11
N GLU A 408 4.95 -13.92 4.95
CA GLU A 408 6.41 -13.98 4.87
C GLU A 408 7.02 -12.67 5.38
N LYS A 409 8.02 -12.81 6.26
CA LYS A 409 8.86 -11.70 6.68
C LYS A 409 9.94 -11.47 5.62
N SER A 410 10.37 -10.21 5.48
CA SER A 410 11.52 -9.87 4.65
C SER A 410 12.73 -10.73 5.05
N GLN A 411 13.41 -11.30 4.06
CA GLN A 411 14.65 -12.06 4.27
C GLN A 411 15.89 -11.16 4.21
N ASP A 412 15.70 -9.85 4.13
CA ASP A 412 16.79 -8.88 3.98
C ASP A 412 17.66 -8.81 5.24
N SER A 413 18.95 -8.56 5.02
CA SER A 413 19.96 -8.57 6.09
C SER A 413 19.96 -7.29 6.93
N SER A 414 19.64 -6.16 6.32
CA SER A 414 19.62 -4.84 6.95
C SER A 414 18.56 -3.93 6.31
N VAL A 415 18.21 -2.84 7.00
CA VAL A 415 17.29 -1.81 6.46
C VAL A 415 17.81 -1.24 5.15
N ILE A 416 19.13 -1.01 5.04
CA ILE A 416 19.77 -0.43 3.85
C ILE A 416 19.77 -1.44 2.69
N ASP A 417 20.00 -2.72 2.98
CA ASP A 417 19.90 -3.81 2.00
C ASP A 417 18.47 -3.90 1.44
N ALA A 418 17.46 -3.90 2.33
CA ALA A 418 16.06 -3.85 1.94
C ALA A 418 15.77 -2.62 1.05
N ALA A 419 16.17 -1.43 1.49
CA ALA A 419 15.90 -0.20 0.75
C ALA A 419 16.54 -0.20 -0.65
N THR A 420 17.78 -0.66 -0.77
CA THR A 420 18.50 -0.78 -2.06
C THR A 420 17.81 -1.77 -3.00
N LYS A 421 17.38 -2.93 -2.48
CA LYS A 421 16.60 -3.91 -3.25
C LYS A 421 15.28 -3.32 -3.75
N GLY A 422 14.60 -2.53 -2.92
CA GLY A 422 13.38 -1.82 -3.32
C GLY A 422 13.62 -0.85 -4.48
N ALA A 423 14.69 -0.05 -4.42
CA ALA A 423 15.06 0.85 -5.51
C ALA A 423 15.38 0.08 -6.81
N LEU A 424 16.16 -1.00 -6.73
CA LEU A 424 16.52 -1.82 -7.89
C LEU A 424 15.30 -2.54 -8.50
N ALA A 425 14.34 -2.98 -7.68
CA ALA A 425 13.10 -3.59 -8.14
C ALA A 425 12.24 -2.63 -8.97
N GLY A 426 12.40 -1.32 -8.80
CA GLY A 426 11.72 -0.31 -9.60
C GLY A 426 12.20 -0.17 -11.05
N ILE A 427 13.41 -0.66 -11.39
CA ILE A 427 14.00 -0.54 -12.73
C ILE A 427 13.15 -1.22 -13.83
N PRO A 428 12.80 -2.52 -13.73
CA PRO A 428 12.00 -3.18 -14.77
C PRO A 428 10.61 -2.55 -14.90
N LEU A 429 10.01 -2.10 -13.79
CA LEU A 429 8.75 -1.37 -13.80
C LEU A 429 8.88 -0.07 -14.60
N LEU A 430 9.90 0.74 -14.30
CA LEU A 430 10.16 1.99 -14.98
C LEU A 430 10.32 1.79 -16.50
N LEU A 431 11.19 0.86 -16.90
CA LEU A 431 11.44 0.55 -18.31
C LEU A 431 10.18 0.06 -19.01
N GLY A 432 9.38 -0.77 -18.32
CA GLY A 432 8.09 -1.23 -18.83
C GLY A 432 7.10 -0.09 -19.07
N ILE A 433 7.03 0.90 -18.18
CA ILE A 433 6.17 2.09 -18.37
C ILE A 433 6.64 2.90 -19.58
N ILE A 434 7.94 3.21 -19.68
CA ILE A 434 8.50 4.00 -20.78
C ILE A 434 8.22 3.31 -22.12
N ALA A 435 8.56 2.02 -22.22
CA ALA A 435 8.38 1.25 -23.45
C ALA A 435 6.92 1.21 -23.89
N ASN A 436 6.00 0.92 -22.97
CA ASN A 436 4.57 0.84 -23.30
C ASN A 436 3.98 2.20 -23.66
N ILE A 437 4.32 3.29 -22.95
CA ILE A 437 3.78 4.62 -23.27
C ILE A 437 4.26 5.05 -24.67
N ILE A 438 5.55 4.88 -24.99
CA ILE A 438 6.06 5.19 -26.33
C ILE A 438 5.32 4.37 -27.39
N ALA A 439 5.21 3.05 -27.19
CA ALA A 439 4.54 2.16 -28.13
C ALA A 439 3.07 2.51 -28.34
N PHE A 440 2.29 2.72 -27.27
CA PHE A 440 0.86 3.01 -27.35
C PHE A 440 0.57 4.40 -27.92
N VAL A 441 1.31 5.44 -27.52
CA VAL A 441 1.11 6.79 -28.06
C VAL A 441 1.46 6.82 -29.55
N SER A 442 2.55 6.18 -29.97
CA SER A 442 2.88 6.03 -31.39
C SER A 442 1.85 5.21 -32.15
N ALA A 443 1.31 4.13 -31.55
CA ALA A 443 0.27 3.32 -32.17
C ALA A 443 -1.04 4.10 -32.38
N VAL A 444 -1.47 4.92 -31.41
CA VAL A 444 -2.65 5.77 -31.55
C VAL A 444 -2.44 6.80 -32.66
N ALA A 445 -1.28 7.48 -32.71
CA ALA A 445 -0.96 8.42 -33.78
C ALA A 445 -0.95 7.75 -35.18
N PHE A 446 -0.46 6.51 -35.26
CA PHE A 446 -0.50 5.71 -36.48
C PHE A 446 -1.94 5.35 -36.88
N LEU A 447 -2.77 4.92 -35.94
CA LEU A 447 -4.19 4.63 -36.18
C LEU A 447 -4.96 5.88 -36.62
N ASN A 448 -4.68 7.04 -36.02
CA ASN A 448 -5.26 8.32 -36.44
C ASN A 448 -4.92 8.64 -37.88
N SER A 449 -3.66 8.43 -38.27
CA SER A 449 -3.23 8.68 -39.65
C SER A 449 -3.92 7.74 -40.65
N ILE A 450 -4.10 6.46 -40.29
CA ILE A 450 -4.84 5.49 -41.13
C ILE A 450 -6.31 5.89 -41.25
N LEU A 451 -6.97 6.18 -40.13
CA LEU A 451 -8.39 6.53 -40.12
C LEU A 451 -8.66 7.86 -40.81
N PHE A 452 -7.79 8.84 -40.65
CA PHE A 452 -7.86 10.12 -41.37
C PHE A 452 -7.74 9.93 -42.88
N TRP A 453 -6.80 9.08 -43.34
CA TRP A 453 -6.66 8.75 -44.76
C TRP A 453 -7.91 8.04 -45.30
N LEU A 454 -8.42 7.04 -44.57
CA LEU A 454 -9.66 6.34 -44.93
C LEU A 454 -10.89 7.26 -44.92
N GLY A 455 -10.97 8.16 -43.94
CA GLY A 455 -12.04 9.13 -43.79
C GLY A 455 -12.08 10.12 -44.95
N THR A 456 -10.92 10.68 -45.31
CA THR A 456 -10.78 11.59 -46.45
C THR A 456 -11.26 10.94 -47.77
N LEU A 457 -11.03 9.63 -47.96
CA LEU A 457 -11.52 8.91 -49.15
C LEU A 457 -13.05 8.83 -49.25
N VAL A 458 -13.76 8.91 -48.13
CA VAL A 458 -15.23 8.83 -48.05
C VAL A 458 -15.86 10.21 -47.78
N GLY A 459 -15.05 11.27 -47.75
CA GLY A 459 -15.50 12.65 -47.50
C GLY A 459 -15.71 12.99 -46.01
N PHE A 460 -15.17 12.18 -45.09
CA PHE A 460 -15.19 12.41 -43.65
C PHE A 460 -13.78 12.76 -43.15
N GLU A 461 -13.42 14.04 -43.20
CA GLU A 461 -12.05 14.52 -42.94
C GLU A 461 -11.67 14.59 -41.44
N GLU A 462 -12.61 14.35 -40.52
CA GLU A 462 -12.39 14.50 -39.07
C GLU A 462 -12.32 13.16 -38.31
N ILE A 463 -12.27 12.02 -39.01
CA ILE A 463 -12.26 10.72 -38.33
C ILE A 463 -10.87 10.42 -37.76
N THR A 464 -10.80 10.38 -36.43
CA THR A 464 -9.65 9.92 -35.64
C THR A 464 -10.00 8.64 -34.87
N PHE A 465 -9.00 8.03 -34.23
CA PHE A 465 -9.20 6.88 -33.33
C PHE A 465 -9.78 7.31 -31.98
N GLU A 466 -9.40 8.49 -31.48
CA GLU A 466 -10.10 9.18 -30.38
C GLU A 466 -11.49 9.64 -30.82
#